data_AF-U2J2L8-F1
#
_entry.id   AF-U2J2L8-F1
#
_cell.length_a   1.000
_cell.length_b   1.000
_cell.length_c   1.000
_cell.angle_alpha   90.00
_cell.angle_beta   90.00
_cell.angle_gamma   90.00
#
_symmetry.space_group_name_H-M   'P 1'
#
loop_
_entity.id
_entity.type
_entity.pdbx_description
1 polymer ?
#
loop_
_entity_poly.entity_id
_entity_poly.type
_entity_poly.pdbx_seq_one_letter_code
_entity_poly.pdbx_strand_id
1 'polypeptide(L)'
;TKEETFFYHSDHLGSTSYITDDNANITQYDAYLPYGELLVDEHSSSEDLPYKFNGKHFDEETGLYYYGARYMNPVTSLWYGVDKLTEKYPTVCGYVYTLDNPVKFIDEVGYKPSLSALRKAAKKLGVELSVIRAVFQTETGGQTYTKDGRIKILYERHYFSKFTHGKYNKDRDISAPTPFKGKTHKEKGKEVATPEIDQYGNPSNQYRRFEKAKKLDEEAAYSSISYGSFQIMGSNYKDAGYKSAKEFGDAMFSADEDKMLDAFTNYISANHAMRKALLNHDWATFARLYNGPSYKDNKYDTKMAENYKIFSADPFKGYKESKIKIPSR
;
A
#
# COMPACT_ATOMS: atom_id res chain seq x y z
N THR A 1 16.97 -23.73 -5.13
CA THR A 1 15.96 -23.80 -4.06
C THR A 1 14.61 -23.63 -4.72
N LYS A 2 13.67 -24.54 -4.44
CA LYS A 2 12.28 -24.46 -4.94
C LYS A 2 11.59 -23.37 -4.12
N GLU A 3 10.87 -22.47 -4.78
CA GLU A 3 10.05 -21.47 -4.08
C GLU A 3 8.85 -22.20 -3.47
N GLU A 4 8.53 -21.90 -2.21
CA GLU A 4 7.33 -22.38 -1.52
C GLU A 4 6.26 -21.29 -1.63
N THR A 5 5.10 -21.66 -2.16
CA THR A 5 3.94 -20.76 -2.23
C THR A 5 2.93 -21.18 -1.17
N PHE A 6 2.40 -20.18 -0.47
CA PHE A 6 1.36 -20.36 0.53
C PHE A 6 0.09 -19.61 0.14
N PHE A 7 -1.06 -20.20 0.42
CA PHE A 7 -2.39 -19.66 0.13
C PHE A 7 -3.17 -19.49 1.42
N TYR A 8 -3.59 -18.25 1.71
CA TYR A 8 -4.41 -17.92 2.87
C TYR A 8 -5.89 -18.19 2.60
N HIS A 9 -6.53 -18.88 3.55
CA HIS A 9 -7.97 -19.12 3.56
C HIS A 9 -8.57 -18.47 4.80
N SER A 10 -9.35 -17.42 4.60
CA SER A 10 -9.85 -16.58 5.68
C SER A 10 -11.30 -16.89 6.09
N ASP A 11 -11.63 -16.55 7.34
CA ASP A 11 -13.00 -16.56 7.88
C ASP A 11 -13.85 -15.37 7.36
N HIS A 12 -15.06 -15.22 7.89
CA HIS A 12 -15.99 -14.14 7.53
C HIS A 12 -15.51 -12.74 7.93
N LEU A 13 -14.52 -12.65 8.82
CA LEU A 13 -13.88 -11.41 9.26
C LEU A 13 -12.52 -11.16 8.60
N GLY A 14 -12.11 -12.02 7.66
CA GLY A 14 -10.81 -11.94 7.00
C GLY A 14 -9.65 -12.46 7.84
N SER A 15 -9.90 -13.07 9.01
CA SER A 15 -8.85 -13.70 9.81
C SER A 15 -8.38 -14.98 9.14
N THR A 16 -7.07 -15.24 9.13
CA THR A 16 -6.50 -16.46 8.56
C THR A 16 -6.98 -17.68 9.34
N SER A 17 -7.75 -18.57 8.72
CA SER A 17 -8.14 -19.84 9.36
C SER A 17 -7.22 -20.97 8.95
N TYR A 18 -6.91 -21.08 7.65
CA TYR A 18 -6.01 -22.10 7.13
C TYR A 18 -5.00 -21.48 6.20
N ILE A 19 -3.82 -22.08 6.13
CA ILE A 19 -2.83 -21.81 5.10
C ILE A 19 -2.46 -23.12 4.43
N THR A 20 -2.48 -23.15 3.10
CA THR A 20 -2.09 -24.33 2.33
C THR A 20 -0.87 -24.09 1.44
N ASP A 21 -0.10 -25.14 1.17
CA ASP A 21 0.98 -25.13 0.17
C ASP A 21 0.44 -25.24 -1.28
N ASP A 22 1.36 -25.24 -2.26
CA ASP A 22 1.07 -25.47 -3.69
C ASP A 22 0.41 -26.83 -4.02
N ASN A 23 0.46 -27.79 -3.09
CA ASN A 23 -0.16 -29.11 -3.24
C ASN A 23 -1.48 -29.21 -2.47
N ALA A 24 -1.98 -28.10 -1.91
CA ALA A 24 -3.16 -28.02 -1.06
C ALA A 24 -3.04 -28.78 0.27
N ASN A 25 -1.83 -29.07 0.75
CA ASN A 25 -1.62 -29.56 2.11
C ASN A 25 -1.83 -28.40 3.10
N ILE A 26 -2.50 -28.66 4.22
CA ILE A 26 -2.64 -27.67 5.30
C ILE A 26 -1.28 -27.54 5.99
N THR A 27 -0.71 -26.34 5.90
CA THR A 27 0.57 -25.96 6.50
C THR A 27 0.38 -25.26 7.85
N GLN A 28 -0.72 -24.53 8.00
CA GLN A 28 -1.08 -23.83 9.22
C GLN A 28 -2.60 -23.85 9.44
N TYR A 29 -3.02 -23.96 10.69
CA TYR A 29 -4.39 -23.81 11.15
C TYR A 29 -4.43 -22.90 12.38
N ASP A 30 -5.14 -21.78 12.23
CA ASP A 30 -5.31 -20.77 13.27
C ASP A 30 -6.80 -20.65 13.62
N ALA A 31 -7.09 -20.60 14.92
CA ALA A 31 -8.41 -20.27 15.43
C ALA A 31 -8.30 -19.19 16.50
N TYR A 32 -9.28 -18.28 16.54
CA TYR A 32 -9.20 -17.09 17.38
C TYR A 32 -10.34 -17.01 18.38
N LEU A 33 -10.06 -16.47 19.55
CA LEU A 33 -11.06 -15.86 20.42
C LEU A 33 -11.61 -14.58 19.78
N PRO A 34 -12.76 -14.05 20.25
CA PRO A 34 -13.43 -12.92 19.59
C PRO A 34 -12.56 -11.70 19.28
N TYR A 35 -11.56 -11.40 20.10
CA TYR A 35 -10.68 -10.23 19.95
C TYR A 35 -9.34 -10.55 19.27
N GLY A 36 -9.17 -11.75 18.72
CA GLY A 36 -7.99 -12.11 17.93
C GLY A 36 -6.88 -12.84 18.67
N GLU A 37 -7.08 -13.17 19.95
CA GLU A 37 -6.17 -14.06 20.67
C GLU A 37 -6.23 -15.45 20.05
N LEU A 38 -5.07 -16.05 19.79
CA LEU A 38 -4.98 -17.38 19.20
C LEU A 38 -5.44 -18.43 20.23
N LEU A 39 -6.56 -19.08 19.91
CA LEU A 39 -7.05 -20.26 20.61
C LEU A 39 -6.35 -21.54 20.11
N VAL A 40 -6.08 -21.58 18.80
CA VAL A 40 -5.31 -22.65 18.14
C VAL A 40 -4.29 -21.98 17.24
N ASP A 41 -3.06 -22.49 17.29
CA ASP A 41 -1.91 -22.07 16.49
C ASP A 41 -1.12 -23.32 16.13
N GLU A 42 -1.61 -24.03 15.11
CA GLU A 42 -0.98 -25.27 14.63
C GLU A 42 -0.23 -24.97 13.34
N HIS A 43 1.09 -25.14 13.35
CA HIS A 43 1.92 -24.95 12.17
C HIS A 43 2.82 -26.17 11.95
N SER A 44 2.97 -26.55 10.68
CA SER A 44 3.82 -27.65 10.22
C SER A 44 4.90 -27.19 9.24
N SER A 45 4.82 -25.94 8.76
CA SER A 45 5.85 -25.29 7.95
C SER A 45 7.00 -24.76 8.81
N SER A 46 8.17 -24.63 8.20
CA SER A 46 9.34 -23.96 8.80
C SER A 46 9.27 -22.43 8.73
N GLU A 47 8.33 -21.87 7.94
CA GLU A 47 8.05 -20.44 7.88
C GLU A 47 6.78 -20.14 8.67
N ASP A 48 6.86 -19.18 9.60
CA ASP A 48 5.70 -18.59 10.26
C ASP A 48 5.18 -17.42 9.42
N LEU A 49 3.89 -17.42 9.17
CA LEU A 49 3.22 -16.48 8.28
C LEU A 49 2.48 -15.45 9.11
N PRO A 50 2.95 -14.19 9.11
CA PRO A 50 2.63 -13.26 10.18
C PRO A 50 1.26 -12.59 10.05
N TYR A 51 0.44 -12.94 9.06
CA TYR A 51 -0.89 -12.36 8.85
C TYR A 51 -1.96 -13.28 9.44
N LYS A 52 -2.52 -12.89 10.58
CA LYS A 52 -3.43 -13.73 11.38
C LYS A 52 -4.83 -13.09 11.52
N PHE A 53 -5.21 -12.57 12.69
CA PHE A 53 -6.54 -11.98 12.93
C PHE A 53 -6.83 -10.77 12.02
N ASN A 54 -8.03 -10.74 11.43
CA ASN A 54 -8.46 -9.75 10.41
C ASN A 54 -7.47 -9.53 9.25
N GLY A 55 -6.58 -10.50 8.97
CA GLY A 55 -5.50 -10.37 8.00
C GLY A 55 -4.45 -9.33 8.37
N LYS A 56 -4.36 -8.95 9.65
CA LYS A 56 -3.38 -7.99 10.16
C LYS A 56 -2.10 -8.71 10.58
N HIS A 57 -0.99 -7.99 10.45
CA HIS A 57 0.31 -8.48 10.86
C HIS A 57 0.34 -8.63 12.38
N PHE A 58 0.57 -9.85 12.86
CA PHE A 58 0.84 -10.17 14.25
C PHE A 58 2.33 -10.03 14.49
N ASP A 59 2.69 -9.14 15.40
CA ASP A 59 4.07 -8.94 15.84
C ASP A 59 4.32 -9.86 17.04
N GLU A 60 5.04 -10.96 16.82
CA GLU A 60 5.35 -11.96 17.86
C GLU A 60 6.19 -11.40 19.01
N GLU A 61 7.04 -10.41 18.77
CA GLU A 61 7.89 -9.82 19.82
C GLU A 61 7.05 -9.06 20.85
N THR A 62 5.93 -8.47 20.41
CA THR A 62 5.06 -7.65 21.26
C THR A 62 3.73 -8.31 21.61
N GLY A 63 3.30 -9.33 20.85
CA GLY A 63 2.00 -9.95 20.96
C GLY A 63 0.85 -9.05 20.49
N LEU A 64 1.14 -8.08 19.61
CA LEU A 64 0.18 -7.07 19.17
C LEU A 64 -0.12 -7.20 17.68
N TYR A 65 -1.37 -6.90 17.29
CA TYR A 65 -1.74 -6.76 15.90
C TYR A 65 -1.55 -5.34 15.41
N TYR A 66 -0.88 -5.19 14.28
CA TYR A 66 -0.68 -3.89 13.67
C TYR A 66 -1.78 -3.56 12.65
N TYR A 67 -2.62 -2.56 12.97
CA TYR A 67 -3.74 -2.09 12.13
C TYR A 67 -3.43 -0.80 11.35
N GLY A 68 -2.14 -0.46 11.23
CA GLY A 68 -1.67 0.74 10.55
C GLY A 68 -1.66 1.99 11.43
N ALA A 69 -2.84 2.44 11.86
CA ALA A 69 -2.93 3.64 12.71
C ALA A 69 -2.58 3.37 14.19
N ARG A 70 -2.81 2.14 14.66
CA ARG A 70 -2.66 1.70 16.05
C ARG A 70 -2.29 0.22 16.11
N TYR A 71 -1.75 -0.18 17.25
CA TYR A 71 -1.61 -1.59 17.62
C TYR A 71 -2.82 -2.02 18.43
N MET A 72 -3.37 -3.21 18.18
CA MET A 72 -4.44 -3.82 18.96
C MET A 72 -3.85 -4.96 19.80
N ASN A 73 -4.11 -4.93 21.11
CA ASN A 73 -3.74 -6.02 21.98
C ASN A 73 -4.90 -7.02 22.06
N PRO A 74 -4.74 -8.25 21.54
CA PRO A 74 -5.81 -9.24 21.49
C PRO A 74 -6.16 -9.82 22.86
N VAL A 75 -5.21 -9.84 23.79
CA VAL A 75 -5.38 -10.38 25.16
C VAL A 75 -6.16 -9.40 26.03
N THR A 76 -5.84 -8.10 25.94
CA THR A 76 -6.57 -7.07 26.70
C THR A 76 -7.79 -6.54 25.96
N SER A 77 -7.98 -6.91 24.69
CA SER A 77 -9.09 -6.45 23.83
C SER A 77 -9.12 -4.93 23.57
N LEU A 78 -7.95 -4.27 23.62
CA LEU A 78 -7.86 -2.80 23.58
C LEU A 78 -6.89 -2.32 22.50
N TRP A 79 -7.17 -1.12 21.99
CA TRP A 79 -6.18 -0.35 21.25
C TRP A 79 -5.06 0.12 22.16
N TYR A 80 -3.83 -0.01 21.69
CA TYR A 80 -2.66 0.65 22.24
C TYR A 80 -2.53 2.01 21.54
N GLY A 81 -3.05 3.02 22.22
CA GLY A 81 -3.15 4.40 21.73
C GLY A 81 -4.60 4.87 21.64
N VAL A 82 -4.83 6.14 22.03
CA VAL A 82 -6.15 6.77 21.97
C VAL A 82 -6.61 6.94 20.53
N ASP A 83 -7.86 6.60 20.23
CA ASP A 83 -8.48 6.88 18.93
C ASP A 83 -8.45 8.38 18.61
N LYS A 84 -7.94 8.74 17.44
CA LYS A 84 -7.95 10.14 16.96
C LYS A 84 -9.39 10.69 16.83
N LEU A 85 -10.40 9.82 16.74
CA LEU A 85 -11.82 10.17 16.70
C LEU A 85 -12.50 10.20 18.08
N THR A 86 -11.75 10.00 19.18
CA THR A 86 -12.35 9.93 20.53
C THR A 86 -13.16 11.18 20.88
N GLU A 87 -12.70 12.38 20.49
CA GLU A 87 -13.41 13.65 20.75
C GLU A 87 -14.73 13.74 19.97
N LYS A 88 -14.80 13.11 18.80
CA LYS A 88 -15.98 13.08 17.94
C LYS A 88 -17.04 12.11 18.47
N TYR A 89 -16.60 11.04 19.13
CA TYR A 89 -17.45 10.00 19.70
C TYR A 89 -17.25 9.93 21.22
N PRO A 90 -17.63 10.97 21.98
CA PRO A 90 -17.35 11.06 23.41
C PRO A 90 -18.04 9.97 24.25
N THR A 91 -19.07 9.33 23.68
CA THR A 91 -19.78 8.21 24.31
C THR A 91 -19.09 6.86 24.09
N VAL A 92 -18.00 6.82 23.32
CA VAL A 92 -17.20 5.63 23.04
C VAL A 92 -15.81 5.85 23.62
N CYS A 93 -15.33 4.92 24.44
CA CYS A 93 -13.97 4.99 24.96
C CYS A 93 -12.97 4.89 23.80
N GLY A 94 -12.00 5.80 23.73
CA GLY A 94 -10.99 5.86 22.65
C GLY A 94 -10.05 4.65 22.57
N TYR A 95 -10.14 3.70 23.50
CA TYR A 95 -9.36 2.47 23.50
C TYR A 95 -10.17 1.24 23.03
N VAL A 96 -11.49 1.38 22.84
CA VAL A 96 -12.37 0.25 22.50
C VAL A 96 -12.14 -0.21 21.07
N TYR A 97 -11.90 -1.51 20.92
CA TYR A 97 -11.87 -2.18 19.62
C TYR A 97 -13.30 -2.45 19.14
N THR A 98 -13.67 -1.95 17.95
CA THR A 98 -14.93 -2.31 17.25
C THR A 98 -16.24 -2.16 18.04
N LEU A 99 -16.36 -1.14 18.91
CA LEU A 99 -17.54 -0.96 19.79
C LEU A 99 -17.90 -2.22 20.59
N ASP A 100 -16.88 -2.93 21.07
CA ASP A 100 -17.01 -4.17 21.85
C ASP A 100 -17.74 -5.32 21.14
N ASN A 101 -17.76 -5.35 19.80
CA ASN A 101 -18.38 -6.44 19.04
C ASN A 101 -17.51 -6.92 17.86
N PRO A 102 -16.33 -7.50 18.15
CA PRO A 102 -15.35 -7.89 17.13
C PRO A 102 -15.76 -9.13 16.32
N VAL A 103 -16.77 -9.89 16.77
CA VAL A 103 -17.34 -11.04 16.03
C VAL A 103 -18.16 -10.56 14.83
N LYS A 104 -18.71 -9.35 14.93
CA LYS A 104 -19.58 -8.74 13.90
C LYS A 104 -18.88 -7.63 13.14
N PHE A 105 -18.01 -6.89 13.82
CA PHE A 105 -17.38 -5.69 13.32
C PHE A 105 -15.90 -5.91 13.16
N ILE A 106 -15.37 -5.36 12.08
CA ILE A 106 -13.94 -5.30 11.82
C ILE A 106 -13.60 -3.83 11.81
N ASP A 107 -12.51 -3.45 12.47
CA ASP A 107 -11.87 -2.19 12.12
C ASP A 107 -11.13 -2.42 10.80
N GLU A 108 -11.91 -2.36 9.71
CA GLU A 108 -11.42 -2.70 8.37
C GLU A 108 -10.26 -1.81 7.94
N VAL A 109 -10.12 -0.63 8.58
CA VAL A 109 -9.48 0.59 8.07
C VAL A 109 -9.17 0.51 6.57
N GLY A 110 -10.20 0.79 5.77
CA GLY A 110 -10.02 1.13 4.37
C GLY A 110 -10.52 2.54 4.08
N TYR A 111 -9.83 3.43 3.37
CA TYR A 111 -8.47 3.46 2.81
C TYR A 111 -8.22 4.90 2.35
N LYS A 112 -8.11 5.86 3.27
CA LYS A 112 -7.87 7.28 2.95
C LYS A 112 -7.11 7.98 4.09
N PRO A 113 -6.19 8.90 3.80
CA PRO A 113 -5.57 9.74 4.82
C PRO A 113 -6.63 10.48 5.64
N SER A 114 -6.40 10.64 6.93
CA SER A 114 -7.31 11.32 7.84
C SER A 114 -7.60 12.75 7.38
N LEU A 115 -8.76 13.29 7.76
CA LEU A 115 -9.12 14.66 7.41
C LEU A 115 -8.13 15.69 7.97
N SER A 116 -7.59 15.43 9.16
CA SER A 116 -6.51 16.26 9.74
C SER A 116 -5.26 16.24 8.84
N ALA A 117 -4.82 15.05 8.42
CA ALA A 117 -3.67 14.90 7.53
C ALA A 117 -3.90 15.56 6.16
N LEU A 118 -5.08 15.41 5.56
CA LEU A 118 -5.43 16.08 4.30
C LEU A 118 -5.36 17.61 4.42
N ARG A 119 -5.86 18.18 5.52
CA ARG A 119 -5.76 19.63 5.77
C ARG A 119 -4.32 20.09 5.98
N LYS A 120 -3.53 19.32 6.74
CA LYS A 120 -2.09 19.59 6.97
C LYS A 120 -1.32 19.57 5.65
N ALA A 121 -1.56 18.57 4.80
CA ALA A 121 -0.96 18.44 3.49
C ALA A 121 -1.33 19.61 2.56
N ALA A 122 -2.62 19.95 2.49
CA ALA A 122 -3.12 21.07 1.70
C ALA A 122 -2.44 22.39 2.10
N LYS A 123 -2.39 22.67 3.41
CA LYS A 123 -1.70 23.83 3.96
C LYS A 123 -0.21 23.84 3.62
N LYS A 124 0.47 22.70 3.74
CA LYS A 124 1.91 22.58 3.45
C LYS A 124 2.23 22.84 1.98
N LEU A 125 1.43 22.31 1.06
CA LEU A 125 1.61 22.54 -0.38
C LEU A 125 1.11 23.94 -0.80
N GLY A 126 0.19 24.53 -0.05
CA GLY A 126 -0.48 25.79 -0.39
C GLY A 126 -1.62 25.62 -1.39
N VAL A 127 -2.17 24.41 -1.50
CA VAL A 127 -3.21 24.04 -2.49
C VAL A 127 -4.53 23.72 -1.79
N GLU A 128 -5.62 23.70 -2.54
CA GLU A 128 -6.92 23.27 -2.04
C GLU A 128 -6.93 21.76 -1.73
N LEU A 129 -7.75 21.34 -0.76
CA LEU A 129 -7.91 19.92 -0.43
C LEU A 129 -8.39 19.11 -1.64
N SER A 130 -9.19 19.71 -2.52
CA SER A 130 -9.65 19.10 -3.78
C SER A 130 -8.51 18.76 -4.74
N VAL A 131 -7.41 19.52 -4.74
CA VAL A 131 -6.20 19.21 -5.55
C VAL A 131 -5.57 17.91 -5.07
N ILE A 132 -5.38 17.75 -3.76
CA ILE A 132 -4.81 16.53 -3.17
C ILE A 132 -5.71 15.33 -3.45
N ARG A 133 -7.03 15.50 -3.28
CA ARG A 133 -8.02 14.45 -3.58
C ARG A 133 -7.98 14.05 -5.05
N ALA A 134 -7.81 15.01 -5.95
CA ALA A 134 -7.75 14.77 -7.39
C ALA A 134 -6.51 13.95 -7.79
N VAL A 135 -5.35 14.27 -7.23
CA VAL A 135 -4.12 13.47 -7.45
C VAL A 135 -4.30 12.07 -6.87
N PHE A 136 -4.68 11.94 -5.60
CA PHE A 136 -4.88 10.64 -4.95
C PHE A 136 -5.85 9.72 -5.72
N GLN A 137 -6.98 10.26 -6.18
CA GLN A 137 -7.98 9.48 -6.92
C GLN A 137 -7.47 9.04 -8.30
N THR A 138 -6.65 9.86 -8.95
CA THR A 138 -6.04 9.53 -10.24
C THR A 138 -4.98 8.45 -10.11
N GLU A 139 -4.10 8.55 -9.11
CA GLU A 139 -2.97 7.62 -8.92
C GLU A 139 -3.43 6.22 -8.47
N THR A 140 -4.40 6.15 -7.56
CA THR A 140 -4.87 4.86 -7.02
C THR A 140 -5.94 4.17 -7.85
N GLY A 141 -6.68 4.93 -8.67
CA GLY A 141 -7.99 4.50 -9.14
C GLY A 141 -8.97 4.16 -7.99
N GLY A 142 -8.69 4.63 -6.77
CA GLY A 142 -9.42 4.32 -5.54
C GLY A 142 -8.99 3.04 -4.82
N GLN A 143 -7.89 2.39 -5.21
CA GLN A 143 -7.46 1.12 -4.62
C GLN A 143 -5.97 1.12 -4.24
N THR A 144 -5.67 1.34 -2.95
CA THR A 144 -4.32 1.31 -2.39
C THR A 144 -3.81 -0.11 -2.10
N TYR A 145 -4.72 -1.05 -1.85
CA TYR A 145 -4.42 -2.40 -1.39
C TYR A 145 -4.92 -3.44 -2.38
N THR A 146 -4.25 -4.58 -2.39
CA THR A 146 -4.65 -5.77 -3.12
C THR A 146 -5.81 -6.48 -2.39
N LYS A 147 -6.45 -7.45 -3.04
CA LYS A 147 -7.62 -8.15 -2.48
C LYS A 147 -7.30 -8.92 -1.20
N ASP A 148 -6.06 -9.34 -1.05
CA ASP A 148 -5.46 -10.03 0.09
C ASP A 148 -4.90 -9.06 1.15
N GLY A 149 -5.25 -7.77 1.11
CA GLY A 149 -4.95 -6.83 2.19
C GLY A 149 -3.53 -6.26 2.22
N ARG A 150 -2.65 -6.66 1.30
CA ARG A 150 -1.31 -6.06 1.15
C ARG A 150 -1.36 -4.71 0.43
N ILE A 151 -0.44 -3.80 0.75
CA ILE A 151 -0.28 -2.57 -0.02
C ILE A 151 0.09 -2.91 -1.46
N LYS A 152 -0.47 -2.20 -2.45
CA LYS A 152 -0.05 -2.38 -3.84
C LYS A 152 1.37 -1.86 -4.03
N ILE A 153 2.23 -2.67 -4.62
CA ILE A 153 3.57 -2.26 -5.04
C ILE A 153 3.77 -2.55 -6.53
N LEU A 154 4.65 -1.78 -7.16
CA LEU A 154 5.17 -2.10 -8.49
C LEU A 154 6.68 -2.25 -8.40
N TYR A 155 7.19 -3.44 -8.68
CA TYR A 155 8.61 -3.72 -8.70
C TYR A 155 9.22 -3.38 -10.06
N GLU A 156 10.21 -2.50 -10.05
CA GLU A 156 10.90 -2.00 -11.24
C GLU A 156 12.31 -2.57 -11.36
N ARG A 157 12.44 -3.73 -12.03
CA ARG A 157 13.73 -4.43 -12.20
C ARG A 157 14.86 -3.59 -12.79
N HIS A 158 14.51 -2.54 -13.54
CA HIS A 158 15.46 -1.63 -14.16
C HIS A 158 16.03 -0.61 -13.20
N TYR A 159 15.28 -0.24 -12.16
CA TYR A 159 15.82 0.48 -11.02
C TYR A 159 16.77 -0.43 -10.22
N PHE A 160 16.40 -1.69 -10.00
CA PHE A 160 17.26 -2.61 -9.24
C PHE A 160 18.59 -2.87 -9.96
N SER A 161 18.53 -3.10 -11.28
CA SER A 161 19.72 -3.16 -12.13
C SER A 161 20.56 -1.89 -12.03
N LYS A 162 19.94 -0.71 -12.08
CA LYS A 162 20.64 0.58 -11.97
C LYS A 162 21.35 0.73 -10.62
N PHE A 163 20.67 0.46 -9.50
CA PHE A 163 21.21 0.63 -8.15
C PHE A 163 22.26 -0.42 -7.79
N THR A 164 22.16 -1.62 -8.35
CA THR A 164 23.16 -2.69 -8.17
C THR A 164 24.24 -2.68 -9.25
N HIS A 165 24.28 -1.65 -10.10
CA HIS A 165 25.22 -1.51 -11.22
C HIS A 165 25.26 -2.75 -12.14
N GLY A 166 24.10 -3.38 -12.34
CA GLY A 166 23.92 -4.54 -13.19
C GLY A 166 24.46 -5.85 -12.60
N LYS A 167 24.92 -5.86 -11.35
CA LYS A 167 25.51 -7.03 -10.66
C LYS A 167 24.63 -8.28 -10.74
N TYR A 168 23.31 -8.11 -10.69
CA TYR A 168 22.35 -9.21 -10.66
C TYR A 168 21.62 -9.46 -11.99
N ASN A 169 22.06 -8.86 -13.11
CA ASN A 169 21.40 -8.98 -14.42
C ASN A 169 21.35 -10.41 -15.00
N LYS A 170 22.07 -11.36 -14.40
CA LYS A 170 21.94 -12.78 -14.73
C LYS A 170 20.54 -13.30 -14.44
N ASP A 171 19.87 -12.76 -13.43
CA ASP A 171 18.46 -13.02 -13.15
C ASP A 171 17.57 -11.88 -13.67
N ARG A 172 17.11 -12.05 -14.91
CA ARG A 172 16.31 -11.05 -15.62
C ARG A 172 14.92 -10.79 -15.03
N ASP A 173 14.43 -11.66 -14.15
CA ASP A 173 13.15 -11.47 -13.46
C ASP A 173 13.24 -10.38 -12.39
N ILE A 174 14.40 -10.21 -11.77
CA ILE A 174 14.60 -9.20 -10.71
C ILE A 174 15.52 -8.07 -11.15
N SER A 175 16.40 -8.28 -12.12
CA SER A 175 17.37 -7.28 -12.57
C SER A 175 17.53 -7.32 -14.08
N ALA A 176 17.16 -6.24 -14.77
CA ALA A 176 17.47 -6.06 -16.19
C ALA A 176 17.56 -4.57 -16.49
N PRO A 177 18.38 -4.12 -17.47
CA PRO A 177 18.48 -2.69 -17.83
C PRO A 177 17.20 -2.10 -18.42
N THR A 178 16.21 -2.94 -18.74
CA THR A 178 14.93 -2.54 -19.36
C THR A 178 13.75 -2.79 -18.42
N PRO A 179 12.73 -1.92 -18.41
CA PRO A 179 11.53 -2.10 -17.59
C PRO A 179 10.73 -3.34 -18.01
N PHE A 180 9.76 -3.72 -17.19
CA PHE A 180 8.70 -4.62 -17.62
C PHE A 180 7.76 -3.90 -18.60
N LYS A 181 7.04 -4.67 -19.41
CA LYS A 181 6.06 -4.17 -20.37
C LYS A 181 4.70 -4.82 -20.10
N GLY A 182 3.65 -4.29 -20.73
CA GLY A 182 2.35 -4.96 -20.77
C GLY A 182 2.43 -6.31 -21.50
N LYS A 183 1.32 -7.06 -21.48
CA LYS A 183 1.19 -8.34 -22.23
C LYS A 183 1.55 -8.18 -23.71
N THR A 184 1.27 -7.00 -24.26
CA THR A 184 1.66 -6.58 -25.60
C THR A 184 2.42 -5.26 -25.53
N HIS A 185 3.20 -4.97 -26.57
CA HIS A 185 3.82 -3.66 -26.77
C HIS A 185 3.89 -3.32 -28.26
N LYS A 186 4.16 -2.05 -28.60
CA LYS A 186 4.34 -1.63 -29.99
C LYS A 186 5.81 -1.76 -30.40
N GLU A 187 6.06 -2.48 -31.48
CA GLU A 187 7.36 -2.54 -32.15
C GLU A 187 7.17 -2.13 -33.62
N LYS A 188 7.87 -1.07 -34.05
CA LYS A 188 7.73 -0.49 -35.40
C LYS A 188 6.27 -0.23 -35.81
N GLY A 189 5.46 0.23 -34.86
CA GLY A 189 4.04 0.54 -35.06
C GLY A 189 3.08 -0.65 -35.02
N LYS A 190 3.58 -1.90 -34.90
CA LYS A 190 2.75 -3.11 -34.78
C LYS A 190 2.69 -3.60 -33.34
N GLU A 191 1.53 -4.12 -32.94
CA GLU A 191 1.37 -4.74 -31.63
C GLU A 191 1.97 -6.15 -31.64
N VAL A 192 2.86 -6.41 -30.68
CA VAL A 192 3.59 -7.68 -30.53
C VAL A 192 3.46 -8.18 -29.09
N ALA A 193 3.43 -9.51 -28.92
CA ALA A 193 3.38 -10.13 -27.60
C ALA A 193 4.71 -9.95 -26.86
N THR A 194 4.64 -9.61 -25.57
CA THR A 194 5.80 -9.50 -24.70
C THR A 194 6.12 -10.88 -24.11
N PRO A 195 7.39 -11.33 -24.04
CA PRO A 195 7.75 -12.55 -23.31
C PRO A 195 7.29 -12.49 -21.85
N GLU A 196 6.83 -13.59 -21.27
CA GLU A 196 6.27 -13.61 -19.90
C GLU A 196 7.23 -13.03 -18.85
N ILE A 197 8.52 -13.35 -18.95
CA ILE A 197 9.59 -12.81 -18.08
C ILE A 197 9.72 -11.28 -18.16
N ASP A 198 9.27 -10.68 -19.25
CA ASP A 198 9.31 -9.24 -19.51
C ASP A 198 7.95 -8.58 -19.25
N GLN A 199 6.93 -9.33 -18.83
CA GLN A 199 5.60 -8.80 -18.49
C GLN A 199 5.50 -8.33 -17.04
N TYR A 200 4.65 -7.33 -16.81
CA TYR A 200 4.12 -7.03 -15.48
C TYR A 200 3.30 -8.24 -15.00
N GLY A 201 3.75 -8.86 -13.91
CA GLY A 201 3.07 -9.98 -13.28
C GLY A 201 1.88 -9.54 -12.42
N ASN A 202 1.10 -10.52 -11.94
CA ASN A 202 0.08 -10.31 -10.91
C ASN A 202 0.71 -9.77 -9.59
N PRO A 203 -0.08 -9.30 -8.62
CA PRO A 203 0.45 -8.77 -7.37
C PRO A 203 1.40 -9.71 -6.63
N SER A 204 1.14 -11.03 -6.65
CA SER A 204 2.02 -12.03 -6.05
C SER A 204 3.43 -11.99 -6.66
N ASN A 205 3.55 -11.80 -7.99
CA ASN A 205 4.84 -11.65 -8.65
C ASN A 205 5.59 -10.38 -8.24
N GLN A 206 4.88 -9.29 -7.89
CA GLN A 206 5.54 -8.05 -7.46
C GLN A 206 6.24 -8.25 -6.11
N TYR A 207 5.53 -8.82 -5.14
CA TYR A 207 6.10 -9.14 -3.82
C TYR A 207 7.19 -10.21 -3.91
N ARG A 208 6.98 -11.27 -4.70
CA ARG A 208 8.00 -12.30 -4.93
C ARG A 208 9.31 -11.70 -5.47
N ARG A 209 9.23 -10.82 -6.48
CA ARG A 209 10.39 -10.13 -7.04
C ARG A 209 11.06 -9.22 -6.01
N PHE A 210 10.27 -8.46 -5.26
CA PHE A 210 10.78 -7.61 -4.19
C PHE A 210 11.51 -8.41 -3.12
N GLU A 211 10.92 -9.46 -2.57
CA GLU A 211 11.55 -10.29 -1.54
C GLU A 211 12.82 -10.99 -2.04
N LYS A 212 12.82 -11.45 -3.31
CA LYS A 212 14.00 -12.02 -3.93
C LYS A 212 15.12 -10.99 -4.12
N ALA A 213 14.78 -9.77 -4.53
CA ALA A 213 15.73 -8.67 -4.65
C ALA A 213 16.28 -8.22 -3.28
N LYS A 214 15.40 -8.16 -2.26
CA LYS A 214 15.74 -7.77 -0.88
C LYS A 214 16.80 -8.68 -0.28
N LYS A 215 16.72 -9.99 -0.54
CA LYS A 215 17.74 -10.98 -0.13
C LYS A 215 19.12 -10.77 -0.77
N LEU A 216 19.20 -10.04 -1.89
CA LEU A 216 20.46 -9.78 -2.61
C LEU A 216 21.04 -8.39 -2.29
N ASP A 217 20.18 -7.38 -2.16
CA ASP A 217 20.53 -6.01 -1.83
C ASP A 217 19.28 -5.28 -1.32
N GLU A 218 19.17 -5.12 -0.01
CA GLU A 218 17.98 -4.59 0.65
C GLU A 218 17.68 -3.14 0.25
N GLU A 219 18.64 -2.23 0.38
CA GLU A 219 18.45 -0.82 0.04
C GLU A 219 18.15 -0.62 -1.45
N ALA A 220 18.79 -1.38 -2.35
CA ALA A 220 18.46 -1.33 -3.76
C ALA A 220 17.05 -1.87 -4.04
N ALA A 221 16.61 -2.93 -3.36
CA ALA A 221 15.28 -3.50 -3.52
C ALA A 221 14.19 -2.50 -3.08
N TYR A 222 14.33 -1.91 -1.89
CA TYR A 222 13.42 -0.87 -1.39
C TYR A 222 13.41 0.36 -2.30
N SER A 223 14.56 0.72 -2.90
CA SER A 223 14.66 1.82 -3.86
C SER A 223 13.95 1.54 -5.19
N SER A 224 13.68 0.27 -5.49
CA SER A 224 13.22 -0.22 -6.81
C SER A 224 11.74 -0.56 -6.85
N ILE A 225 10.96 -0.17 -5.84
CA ILE A 225 9.51 -0.36 -5.84
C ILE A 225 8.78 0.98 -5.68
N SER A 226 7.60 1.11 -6.30
CA SER A 226 6.64 2.16 -5.95
C SER A 226 5.63 1.64 -4.92
N TYR A 227 5.12 2.55 -4.08
CA TYR A 227 4.24 2.19 -2.96
C TYR A 227 2.84 2.78 -3.08
N GLY A 228 1.85 1.91 -2.94
CA GLY A 228 0.46 2.20 -2.55
C GLY A 228 -0.18 3.41 -3.21
N SER A 229 -0.70 4.29 -2.35
CA SER A 229 -1.67 5.33 -2.67
C SER A 229 -1.18 6.36 -3.68
N PHE A 230 0.10 6.72 -3.60
CA PHE A 230 0.65 7.79 -4.41
C PHE A 230 1.68 7.29 -5.42
N GLN A 231 1.99 5.99 -5.44
CA GLN A 231 2.96 5.39 -6.36
C GLN A 231 4.33 6.08 -6.34
N ILE A 232 4.76 6.58 -5.18
CA ILE A 232 6.10 7.19 -5.02
C ILE A 232 7.13 6.08 -5.11
N MET A 233 8.13 6.22 -5.97
CA MET A 233 9.26 5.31 -6.06
C MET A 233 10.14 5.39 -4.81
N GLY A 234 10.60 4.25 -4.30
CA GLY A 234 11.48 4.16 -3.14
C GLY A 234 12.78 4.95 -3.27
N SER A 235 13.30 5.06 -4.48
CA SER A 235 14.48 5.90 -4.77
C SER A 235 14.30 7.39 -4.45
N ASN A 236 13.07 7.87 -4.26
CA ASN A 236 12.75 9.23 -3.86
C ASN A 236 12.67 9.42 -2.33
N TYR A 237 13.16 8.47 -1.53
CA TYR A 237 13.05 8.49 -0.07
C TYR A 237 13.52 9.80 0.58
N LYS A 238 14.60 10.41 0.07
CA LYS A 238 15.14 11.67 0.60
C LYS A 238 14.15 12.82 0.44
N ASP A 239 13.58 12.94 -0.75
CA ASP A 239 12.58 13.96 -1.07
C ASP A 239 11.26 13.69 -0.33
N ALA A 240 10.95 12.41 -0.08
CA ALA A 240 9.83 12.00 0.77
C ALA A 240 10.08 12.24 2.28
N GLY A 241 11.30 12.64 2.68
CA GLY A 241 11.64 13.02 4.06
C GLY A 241 12.24 11.91 4.93
N TYR A 242 12.76 10.84 4.34
CA TYR A 242 13.33 9.69 5.04
C TYR A 242 14.84 9.60 4.85
N LYS A 243 15.55 8.87 5.74
CA LYS A 243 17.02 8.77 5.73
C LYS A 243 17.53 7.66 4.81
N SER A 244 16.74 6.61 4.60
CA SER A 244 17.08 5.51 3.69
C SER A 244 15.85 5.00 2.94
N ALA A 245 16.06 4.20 1.90
CA ALA A 245 14.97 3.60 1.15
C ALA A 245 14.22 2.57 1.98
N LYS A 246 14.93 1.84 2.86
CA LYS A 246 14.33 0.91 3.82
C LYS A 246 13.39 1.64 4.79
N GLU A 247 13.85 2.74 5.41
CA GLU A 247 13.01 3.51 6.35
C GLU A 247 11.73 4.02 5.68
N PHE A 248 11.85 4.51 4.44
CA PHE A 248 10.69 4.92 3.65
C PHE A 248 9.76 3.73 3.36
N GLY A 249 10.32 2.61 2.91
CA GLY A 249 9.55 1.42 2.59
C GLY A 249 8.82 0.85 3.79
N ASP A 250 9.48 0.74 4.94
CA ASP A 250 8.87 0.30 6.20
C ASP A 250 7.71 1.22 6.60
N ALA A 251 7.86 2.54 6.43
CA ALA A 251 6.78 3.49 6.65
C ALA A 251 5.60 3.31 5.68
N MET A 252 5.84 2.95 4.42
CA MET A 252 4.77 2.69 3.45
C MET A 252 4.10 1.34 3.70
N PHE A 253 4.87 0.28 3.99
CA PHE A 253 4.34 -1.03 4.40
C PHE A 253 3.59 -0.98 5.72
N SER A 254 3.80 0.08 6.50
CA SER A 254 3.07 0.28 7.74
C SER A 254 1.55 0.48 7.54
N ALA A 255 1.04 0.58 6.31
CA ALA A 255 -0.40 0.74 6.05
C ALA A 255 -1.02 1.99 6.74
N ASP A 256 -0.19 2.95 7.15
CA ASP A 256 -0.61 4.25 7.67
C ASP A 256 -0.72 5.26 6.52
N GLU A 257 -1.96 5.54 6.12
CA GLU A 257 -2.25 6.48 5.03
C GLU A 257 -1.84 7.93 5.33
N ASP A 258 -1.76 8.32 6.60
CA ASP A 258 -1.25 9.63 6.97
C ASP A 258 0.25 9.70 6.66
N LYS A 259 1.01 8.61 6.89
CA LYS A 259 2.44 8.54 6.49
C LYS A 259 2.62 8.52 4.98
N MET A 260 1.76 7.80 4.25
CA MET A 260 1.80 7.82 2.78
C MET A 260 1.51 9.23 2.24
N LEU A 261 0.53 9.92 2.82
CA LEU A 261 0.21 11.30 2.45
C LEU A 261 1.32 12.28 2.86
N ASP A 262 1.91 12.13 4.05
CA ASP A 262 3.02 12.97 4.49
C ASP A 262 4.24 12.78 3.57
N ALA A 263 4.55 11.54 3.17
CA ALA A 263 5.60 11.23 2.20
C ALA A 263 5.34 11.87 0.83
N PHE A 264 4.11 11.73 0.30
CA PHE A 264 3.68 12.40 -0.93
C PHE A 264 3.84 13.91 -0.82
N THR A 265 3.37 14.48 0.27
CA THR A 265 3.43 15.93 0.53
C THR A 265 4.88 16.42 0.57
N ASN A 266 5.77 15.68 1.23
CA ASN A 266 7.20 15.98 1.27
C ASN A 266 7.81 15.92 -0.13
N TYR A 267 7.55 14.83 -0.87
CA TYR A 267 8.07 14.62 -2.22
C TYR A 267 7.67 15.76 -3.18
N ILE A 268 6.39 16.15 -3.17
CA ILE A 268 5.93 17.31 -3.95
C ILE A 268 6.55 18.61 -3.45
N SER A 269 6.68 18.80 -2.13
CA SER A 269 7.28 20.02 -1.57
C SER A 269 8.75 20.19 -1.96
N ALA A 270 9.51 19.09 -2.06
CA ALA A 270 10.91 19.09 -2.47
C ALA A 270 11.09 19.49 -3.94
N ASN A 271 10.08 19.29 -4.79
CA ASN A 271 10.12 19.66 -6.19
C ASN A 271 9.28 20.92 -6.47
N HIS A 272 9.97 22.07 -6.50
CA HIS A 272 9.33 23.37 -6.73
C HIS A 272 8.48 23.43 -8.01
N ALA A 273 8.91 22.77 -9.10
CA ALA A 273 8.17 22.76 -10.36
C ALA A 273 6.86 21.96 -10.25
N MET A 274 6.88 20.79 -9.60
CA MET A 274 5.67 20.01 -9.34
C MET A 274 4.70 20.76 -8.43
N ARG A 275 5.20 21.34 -7.33
CA ARG A 275 4.37 22.14 -6.42
C ARG A 275 3.75 23.34 -7.13
N LYS A 276 4.52 24.07 -7.94
CA LYS A 276 4.02 25.22 -8.72
C LYS A 276 2.96 24.79 -9.74
N ALA A 277 3.13 23.63 -10.39
CA ALA A 277 2.14 23.09 -11.30
C ALA A 277 0.81 22.79 -10.58
N LEU A 278 0.86 22.18 -9.38
CA LEU A 278 -0.36 21.96 -8.57
C LEU A 278 -1.02 23.27 -8.14
N LEU A 279 -0.25 24.26 -7.68
CA LEU A 279 -0.76 25.57 -7.28
C LEU A 279 -1.52 26.28 -8.42
N ASN A 280 -1.08 26.09 -9.65
CA ASN A 280 -1.66 26.72 -10.83
C ASN A 280 -2.71 25.84 -11.53
N HIS A 281 -3.05 24.67 -10.95
CA HIS A 281 -3.89 23.64 -11.59
C HIS A 281 -3.39 23.24 -12.99
N ASP A 282 -2.08 23.30 -13.23
CA ASP A 282 -1.44 22.85 -14.46
C ASP A 282 -1.24 21.33 -14.42
N TRP A 283 -2.34 20.62 -14.65
CA TRP A 283 -2.41 19.16 -14.60
C TRP A 283 -1.49 18.48 -15.61
N ALA A 284 -1.25 19.11 -16.77
CA ALA A 284 -0.39 18.56 -17.80
C ALA A 284 1.09 18.60 -17.38
N THR A 285 1.55 19.75 -16.87
CA THR A 285 2.92 19.87 -16.35
C THR A 285 3.11 18.98 -15.13
N PHE A 286 2.15 18.96 -14.20
CA PHE A 286 2.23 18.09 -13.02
C PHE A 286 2.29 16.62 -13.43
N ALA A 287 1.36 16.13 -14.26
CA ALA A 287 1.32 14.75 -14.69
C ALA A 287 2.59 14.34 -15.45
N ARG A 288 3.15 15.22 -16.28
CA ARG A 288 4.42 14.94 -16.97
C ARG A 288 5.60 14.80 -16.01
N LEU A 289 5.68 15.64 -14.98
CA LEU A 289 6.75 15.60 -13.98
C LEU A 289 6.60 14.40 -13.04
N TYR A 290 5.37 14.05 -12.67
CA TYR A 290 5.06 13.00 -11.72
C TYR A 290 5.05 11.60 -12.35
N ASN A 291 4.34 11.45 -13.47
CA ASN A 291 4.12 10.18 -14.16
C ASN A 291 5.04 9.97 -15.38
N GLY A 292 5.87 10.96 -15.72
CA GLY A 292 6.81 10.90 -16.83
C GLY A 292 6.24 11.29 -18.19
N PRO A 293 7.05 11.21 -19.27
CA PRO A 293 6.70 11.74 -20.59
C PRO A 293 5.50 11.04 -21.24
N SER A 294 5.24 9.77 -20.89
CA SER A 294 4.12 8.97 -21.41
C SER A 294 2.81 9.19 -20.65
N TYR A 295 2.70 10.22 -19.80
CA TYR A 295 1.50 10.45 -18.97
C TYR A 295 0.19 10.56 -19.79
N LYS A 296 0.27 11.01 -21.04
CA LYS A 296 -0.89 11.14 -21.94
C LYS A 296 -1.48 9.79 -22.34
N ASP A 297 -0.67 8.74 -22.44
CA ASP A 297 -1.12 7.40 -22.83
C ASP A 297 -2.16 6.87 -21.82
N ASN A 298 -1.99 7.23 -20.55
CA ASN A 298 -2.88 6.88 -19.44
C ASN A 298 -3.84 8.01 -19.06
N LYS A 299 -3.84 9.13 -19.79
CA LYS A 299 -4.71 10.30 -19.60
C LYS A 299 -4.65 10.87 -18.17
N TYR A 300 -3.46 10.88 -17.56
CA TYR A 300 -3.28 11.30 -16.16
C TYR A 300 -3.76 12.74 -15.93
N ASP A 301 -3.41 13.66 -16.84
CA ASP A 301 -3.80 15.07 -16.78
C ASP A 301 -5.32 15.27 -16.83
N THR A 302 -6.00 14.66 -17.82
CA THR A 302 -7.45 14.84 -17.96
C THR A 302 -8.19 14.20 -16.78
N LYS A 303 -7.73 13.03 -16.29
CA LYS A 303 -8.29 12.39 -15.09
C LYS A 303 -8.14 13.27 -13.85
N MET A 304 -6.97 13.88 -13.63
CA MET A 304 -6.79 14.83 -12.51
C MET A 304 -7.71 16.03 -12.65
N ALA A 305 -7.82 16.62 -13.84
CA ALA A 305 -8.71 17.76 -14.08
C ALA A 305 -10.19 17.41 -13.83
N GLU A 306 -10.65 16.23 -14.26
CA GLU A 306 -12.00 15.73 -14.01
C GLU A 306 -12.26 15.46 -12.53
N ASN A 307 -11.33 14.76 -11.87
CA ASN A 307 -11.41 14.51 -10.44
C ASN A 307 -11.41 15.81 -9.63
N TYR A 308 -10.62 16.81 -10.04
CA TYR A 308 -10.61 18.13 -9.41
C TYR A 308 -11.99 18.80 -9.50
N LYS A 309 -12.66 18.78 -10.66
CA LYS A 309 -14.03 19.31 -10.78
C LYS A 309 -15.00 18.63 -9.81
N ILE A 310 -14.90 17.30 -9.67
CA ILE A 310 -15.72 16.52 -8.75
C ILE A 310 -15.46 16.94 -7.30
N PHE A 311 -14.20 17.04 -6.89
CA PHE A 311 -13.83 17.33 -5.51
C PHE A 311 -13.87 18.81 -5.15
N SER A 312 -13.87 19.73 -6.12
CA SER A 312 -14.12 21.14 -5.86
C SER A 312 -15.58 21.43 -5.52
N ALA A 313 -16.52 20.62 -6.02
CA ALA A 313 -17.93 20.68 -5.62
C ALA A 313 -18.16 20.08 -4.22
N ASP A 314 -17.50 18.95 -3.94
CA ASP A 314 -17.51 18.32 -2.62
C ASP A 314 -16.18 17.58 -2.39
N PRO A 315 -15.25 18.15 -1.60
CA PRO A 315 -13.95 17.54 -1.34
C PRO A 315 -14.07 16.17 -0.62
N PHE A 316 -15.22 15.93 0.01
CA PHE A 316 -15.55 14.72 0.74
C PHE A 316 -16.36 13.72 -0.08
N LYS A 317 -16.59 13.99 -1.37
CA LYS A 317 -17.32 13.07 -2.23
C LYS A 317 -16.65 11.70 -2.26
N GLY A 318 -17.42 10.67 -1.86
CA GLY A 318 -16.92 9.30 -1.72
C GLY A 318 -15.91 9.10 -0.58
N TYR A 319 -15.60 10.12 0.21
CA TYR A 319 -14.87 10.01 1.47
C TYR A 319 -15.84 9.48 2.52
N LYS A 320 -15.83 8.16 2.74
CA LYS A 320 -16.45 7.57 3.92
C LYS A 320 -15.35 7.52 4.97
N GLU A 321 -15.51 8.27 6.05
CA GLU A 321 -14.74 7.98 7.27
C GLU A 321 -14.94 6.51 7.63
N SER A 322 -13.95 5.91 8.30
CA SER A 322 -14.01 4.54 8.82
C SER A 322 -15.36 4.33 9.50
N LYS A 323 -16.27 3.68 8.78
CA LYS A 323 -17.54 3.22 9.34
C LYS A 323 -17.31 1.76 9.67
N ILE A 324 -17.54 1.44 10.93
CA ILE A 324 -17.77 0.08 11.37
C ILE A 324 -18.79 -0.55 10.43
N LYS A 325 -18.36 -1.56 9.69
CA LYS A 325 -19.18 -2.19 8.67
C LYS A 325 -20.00 -3.29 9.31
N ILE A 326 -21.30 -3.29 9.04
CA ILE A 326 -22.18 -4.43 9.31
C ILE A 326 -22.13 -5.31 8.04
N PRO A 327 -21.65 -6.57 8.09
CA PRO A 327 -21.73 -7.47 6.95
C PRO A 327 -23.20 -7.70 6.56
N SER A 328 -23.50 -7.75 5.26
CA SER A 328 -24.83 -8.16 4.79
C SER A 328 -25.06 -9.63 5.15
N ARG A 329 -26.24 -9.92 5.73
CA ARG A 329 -26.70 -11.27 6.09
C ARG A 329 -26.67 -12.24 4.93
#